data_AF-A0A7W7VS85-F1
#
_entry.id   AF-A0A7W7VS85-F1
#
_cell.length_a   1.000
_cell.length_b   1.000
_cell.length_c   1.000
_cell.angle_alpha   90.00
_cell.angle_beta   90.00
_cell.angle_gamma   90.00
#
_symmetry.space_group_name_H-M   'P 1'
#
loop_
_entity.id
_entity.type
_entity.pdbx_description
1 polymer ?
#
loop_
_entity_poly.entity_id
_entity_poly.type
_entity_poly.pdbx_seq_one_letter_code
_entity_poly.pdbx_strand_id
1 'polypeptide(L)'
;MKIAVIGATGHIGSAVLKEARDRGHEATGLARNVSSLENGVEIDVLDPASVAEKLSGYDAVVLSVKGDVAGAVRNLIDVLPGAGVTRVAVVGGGGSLEAAPGQRFLDGPDFPKEYLGEATAQAKALDLLRADGAALDWSYGSPPPAYLVDGERTGVYQVKGGDTPIDGIATRITVPDYASALIDVLENGSFVRERFSVGY
;
A
#
# COMPACT_ATOMS: atom_id res chain seq x y z
N MET A 1 7.61 -16.11 -0.96
CA MET A 1 6.28 -16.05 -0.33
C MET A 1 5.22 -16.21 -1.41
N LYS A 2 4.03 -16.68 -1.05
CA LYS A 2 2.80 -16.54 -1.83
C LYS A 2 2.20 -15.16 -1.55
N ILE A 3 2.22 -14.27 -2.54
CA ILE A 3 1.80 -12.87 -2.37
C ILE A 3 0.60 -12.56 -3.25
N ALA A 4 -0.49 -12.07 -2.65
CA ALA A 4 -1.63 -11.54 -3.38
C ALA A 4 -1.47 -10.03 -3.55
N VAL A 5 -1.46 -9.52 -4.78
CA VAL A 5 -1.39 -8.08 -5.08
C VAL A 5 -2.75 -7.60 -5.57
N ILE A 6 -3.54 -6.98 -4.70
CA ILE A 6 -4.86 -6.42 -5.05
C ILE A 6 -4.67 -5.06 -5.72
N GLY A 7 -5.34 -4.85 -6.85
CA GLY A 7 -5.15 -3.67 -7.69
C GLY A 7 -3.94 -3.80 -8.62
N ALA A 8 -3.56 -5.04 -8.97
CA ALA A 8 -2.38 -5.35 -9.79
C ALA A 8 -2.42 -4.78 -11.22
N THR A 9 -3.57 -4.34 -11.72
CA THR A 9 -3.68 -3.64 -13.02
C THR A 9 -3.43 -2.14 -12.93
N GLY A 10 -3.33 -1.59 -11.71
CA GLY A 10 -3.02 -0.19 -11.47
C GLY A 10 -1.53 0.12 -11.66
N HIS A 11 -1.22 1.41 -11.70
CA HIS A 11 0.14 1.89 -11.93
C HIS A 11 1.15 1.36 -10.91
N ILE A 12 0.89 1.54 -9.61
CA ILE A 12 1.78 1.04 -8.54
C ILE A 12 1.63 -0.47 -8.38
N GLY A 13 0.40 -0.99 -8.42
CA GLY A 13 0.14 -2.42 -8.21
C GLY A 13 0.81 -3.32 -9.25
N SER A 14 0.91 -2.89 -10.50
CA SER A 14 1.63 -3.63 -11.55
C SER A 14 3.15 -3.65 -11.31
N ALA A 15 3.72 -2.53 -10.84
CA ALA A 15 5.13 -2.47 -10.44
C ALA A 15 5.42 -3.36 -9.22
N VAL A 16 4.54 -3.39 -8.22
CA VAL A 16 4.64 -4.29 -7.06
C VAL A 16 4.57 -5.76 -7.49
N LEU A 17 3.61 -6.11 -8.34
CA LEU A 17 3.47 -7.48 -8.85
C LEU A 17 4.73 -7.90 -9.62
N LYS A 18 5.27 -7.02 -10.46
CA LYS A 18 6.50 -7.26 -11.20
C LYS A 18 7.68 -7.46 -10.25
N GLU A 19 7.89 -6.55 -9.29
CA GLU A 19 9.00 -6.63 -8.34
C GLU A 19 8.94 -7.92 -7.52
N ALA A 20 7.76 -8.31 -7.03
CA ALA A 20 7.60 -9.56 -6.29
C ALA A 20 7.97 -10.80 -7.13
N ARG A 21 7.55 -10.84 -8.40
CA ARG A 21 7.88 -11.93 -9.33
C ARG A 21 9.37 -11.97 -9.68
N ASP A 22 9.98 -10.82 -9.93
CA ASP A 22 11.41 -10.72 -10.25
C ASP A 22 12.28 -11.22 -9.09
N ARG A 23 11.81 -11.08 -7.84
CA ARG A 23 12.45 -11.62 -6.63
C ARG A 23 12.12 -13.11 -6.36
N GLY A 24 11.40 -13.77 -7.26
CA GLY A 24 11.09 -15.20 -7.17
C GLY A 24 9.96 -15.54 -6.20
N HIS A 25 9.12 -14.57 -5.82
CA HIS A 25 7.90 -14.87 -5.07
C HIS A 25 6.81 -15.45 -5.99
N GLU A 26 5.96 -16.31 -5.42
CA GLU A 26 4.74 -16.79 -6.06
C GLU A 26 3.67 -15.71 -5.95
N ALA A 27 3.80 -14.68 -6.79
CA ALA A 27 2.95 -13.49 -6.74
C ALA A 27 1.81 -13.53 -7.77
N THR A 28 0.58 -13.42 -7.26
CA THR A 28 -0.65 -13.41 -8.04
C THR A 28 -1.21 -11.99 -8.09
N GLY A 29 -1.57 -11.54 -9.28
CA GLY A 29 -2.27 -10.27 -9.46
C GLY A 29 -3.78 -10.45 -9.28
N LEU A 30 -4.39 -9.62 -8.43
CA LEU A 30 -5.82 -9.61 -8.21
C LEU A 30 -6.40 -8.25 -8.61
N ALA A 31 -7.51 -8.25 -9.36
CA ALA A 31 -8.20 -7.03 -9.77
C ALA A 31 -9.65 -7.31 -10.17
N ARG A 32 -10.48 -6.26 -10.29
CA ARG A 32 -11.85 -6.39 -10.83
C ARG A 32 -11.89 -6.77 -12.31
N ASN A 33 -10.86 -6.38 -13.07
CA ASN A 33 -10.68 -6.79 -14.46
C ASN A 33 -9.25 -7.31 -14.60
N VAL A 34 -9.13 -8.57 -14.99
CA VAL A 34 -7.85 -9.30 -15.05
C VAL A 34 -7.38 -9.55 -16.48
N SER A 35 -8.02 -8.95 -17.48
CA SER A 35 -7.69 -9.17 -18.91
C SER A 35 -6.24 -8.86 -19.28
N SER A 36 -5.57 -7.97 -18.54
CA SER A 36 -4.15 -7.63 -18.72
C SER A 36 -3.19 -8.41 -17.82
N LEU A 37 -3.69 -9.32 -16.97
CA LEU A 37 -2.90 -10.08 -16.02
C LEU A 37 -2.75 -11.53 -16.48
N GLU A 38 -1.50 -11.99 -16.57
CA GLU A 38 -1.22 -13.41 -16.71
C GLU A 38 -1.57 -14.13 -15.40
N ASN A 39 -2.47 -15.12 -15.49
CA ASN A 39 -3.00 -15.88 -14.36
C ASN A 39 -3.59 -14.99 -13.26
N GLY A 40 -4.22 -13.87 -13.64
CA GLY A 40 -4.88 -12.97 -12.71
C GLY A 40 -6.15 -13.58 -12.10
N VAL A 41 -6.45 -13.22 -10.85
CA VAL A 41 -7.66 -13.65 -10.15
C VAL A 41 -8.60 -12.48 -9.97
N GLU A 42 -9.85 -12.66 -10.39
CA GLU A 42 -10.87 -11.63 -10.22
C GLU A 42 -11.24 -11.50 -8.74
N ILE A 43 -11.25 -10.27 -8.24
CA ILE A 43 -11.64 -9.93 -6.87
C ILE A 43 -12.41 -8.61 -6.84
N ASP A 44 -13.42 -8.55 -5.98
CA ASP A 44 -13.93 -7.28 -5.47
C ASP A 44 -13.52 -7.13 -4.01
N VAL A 45 -12.57 -6.23 -3.73
CA VAL A 45 -12.08 -6.01 -2.36
C VAL A 45 -13.15 -5.39 -1.45
N LEU A 46 -14.20 -4.80 -2.02
CA LEU A 46 -15.33 -4.25 -1.28
C LEU A 46 -16.39 -5.32 -0.95
N ASP A 47 -16.27 -6.53 -1.47
CA ASP A 47 -17.09 -7.68 -1.12
C ASP A 47 -16.35 -8.62 -0.14
N PRO A 48 -16.77 -8.69 1.13
CA PRO A 48 -16.14 -9.57 2.13
C PRO A 48 -16.09 -11.05 1.74
N ALA A 49 -17.10 -11.55 1.02
CA ALA A 49 -17.11 -12.94 0.57
C ALA A 49 -16.04 -13.19 -0.50
N SER A 50 -15.91 -12.26 -1.45
CA SER A 50 -14.84 -12.28 -2.45
C SER A 50 -13.46 -12.27 -1.80
N VAL A 51 -13.24 -11.42 -0.79
CA VAL A 51 -11.98 -11.33 -0.04
C VAL A 51 -11.66 -12.65 0.67
N ALA A 52 -12.62 -13.24 1.40
CA ALA A 52 -12.41 -14.46 2.18
C ALA A 52 -12.02 -15.65 1.29
N GLU A 53 -12.74 -15.83 0.19
CA GLU A 53 -12.54 -16.94 -0.74
C GLU A 53 -11.19 -16.82 -1.47
N LYS A 54 -10.86 -15.61 -1.97
CA LYS A 54 -9.74 -15.43 -2.89
C LYS A 54 -8.40 -15.23 -2.19
N LEU A 55 -8.37 -14.88 -0.91
CA LEU A 55 -7.12 -14.59 -0.19
C LEU A 55 -6.67 -15.71 0.76
N SER A 56 -7.45 -16.77 0.93
CA SER A 56 -7.03 -17.94 1.71
C SER A 56 -5.78 -18.60 1.10
N GLY A 57 -4.80 -18.93 1.94
CA GLY A 57 -3.58 -19.65 1.54
C GLY A 57 -2.44 -18.79 0.98
N TYR A 58 -2.58 -17.46 0.98
CA TYR A 58 -1.47 -16.53 0.75
C TYR A 58 -0.70 -16.27 2.04
N ASP A 59 0.60 -16.00 1.93
CA ASP A 59 1.44 -15.63 3.07
C ASP A 59 1.29 -14.13 3.39
N ALA A 60 1.06 -13.30 2.38
CA ALA A 60 0.91 -11.86 2.51
C ALA A 60 0.02 -11.25 1.41
N VAL A 61 -0.57 -10.09 1.73
CA VAL A 61 -1.39 -9.28 0.80
C VAL A 61 -0.76 -7.90 0.61
N VAL A 62 -0.66 -7.43 -0.63
CA VAL A 62 -0.45 -6.01 -0.93
C VAL A 62 -1.76 -5.39 -1.42
N LEU A 63 -2.23 -4.35 -0.74
CA LEU A 63 -3.41 -3.58 -1.16
C LEU A 63 -2.97 -2.33 -1.92
N SER A 64 -3.19 -2.31 -3.24
CA SER A 64 -2.86 -1.20 -4.15
C SER A 64 -4.09 -0.72 -4.94
N VAL A 65 -5.13 -0.27 -4.24
CA VAL A 65 -6.38 0.18 -4.86
C VAL A 65 -6.54 1.70 -4.81
N LYS A 66 -7.37 2.23 -5.73
CA LYS A 66 -7.84 3.61 -5.74
C LYS A 66 -9.33 3.66 -5.39
N GLY A 67 -9.84 4.85 -5.07
CA GLY A 67 -11.25 5.04 -4.72
C GLY A 67 -11.49 4.78 -3.22
N ASP A 68 -12.39 3.86 -2.88
CA ASP A 68 -12.73 3.56 -1.49
C ASP A 68 -11.67 2.68 -0.79
N VAL A 69 -10.49 3.27 -0.57
CA VAL A 69 -9.37 2.60 0.13
C VAL A 69 -9.75 2.30 1.58
N ALA A 70 -10.56 3.15 2.23
CA ALA A 70 -11.00 2.94 3.60
C ALA A 70 -11.94 1.72 3.73
N GLY A 71 -12.89 1.56 2.81
CA GLY A 71 -13.75 0.38 2.73
C GLY A 71 -12.95 -0.89 2.44
N ALA A 72 -11.99 -0.83 1.53
CA ALA A 72 -11.09 -1.96 1.25
C ALA A 72 -10.28 -2.37 2.50
N VAL A 73 -9.68 -1.40 3.20
CA VAL A 73 -8.95 -1.66 4.45
C VAL A 73 -9.86 -2.24 5.53
N ARG A 74 -11.08 -1.69 5.70
CA ARG A 74 -12.06 -2.23 6.66
C ARG A 74 -12.32 -3.72 6.40
N ASN A 75 -12.61 -4.07 5.16
CA ASN A 75 -12.85 -5.46 4.77
C ASN A 75 -11.63 -6.35 5.02
N LEU A 76 -10.42 -5.88 4.74
CA LEU A 76 -9.21 -6.66 5.03
C LEU A 76 -9.07 -6.92 6.53
N ILE A 77 -9.29 -5.91 7.38
CA ILE A 77 -9.22 -6.09 8.84
C ILE A 77 -10.26 -7.11 9.32
N ASP A 78 -11.48 -7.09 8.77
CA ASP A 78 -12.57 -7.95 9.21
C ASP A 78 -12.42 -9.40 8.73
N VAL A 79 -11.84 -9.60 7.55
CA VAL A 79 -11.89 -10.90 6.85
C VAL A 79 -10.57 -11.68 6.93
N LEU A 80 -9.43 -11.02 6.77
CA LEU A 80 -8.15 -11.70 6.62
C LEU A 80 -7.76 -12.60 7.81
N PRO A 81 -8.01 -12.23 9.08
CA PRO A 81 -7.70 -13.12 10.20
C PRO A 81 -8.44 -14.46 10.11
N GLY A 82 -9.69 -14.46 9.64
CA GLY A 82 -10.48 -15.68 9.42
C GLY A 82 -10.01 -16.50 8.22
N ALA A 83 -9.40 -15.85 7.23
CA ALA A 83 -8.76 -16.50 6.08
C ALA A 83 -7.34 -17.02 6.38
N GLY A 84 -6.84 -16.83 7.61
CA GLY A 84 -5.51 -17.26 8.04
C GLY A 84 -4.36 -16.39 7.51
N VAL A 85 -4.64 -15.16 7.07
CA VAL A 85 -3.64 -14.22 6.55
C VAL A 85 -3.52 -13.03 7.50
N THR A 86 -2.33 -12.73 7.99
CA THR A 86 -2.11 -11.59 8.90
C THR A 86 -1.22 -10.52 8.31
N ARG A 87 -0.28 -10.88 7.41
CA ARG A 87 0.69 -9.93 6.85
C ARG A 87 0.07 -9.11 5.70
N VAL A 88 0.00 -7.79 5.88
CA VAL A 88 -0.57 -6.87 4.89
C VAL A 88 0.35 -5.68 4.67
N ALA A 89 0.67 -5.36 3.43
CA ALA A 89 1.24 -4.07 3.06
C ALA A 89 0.18 -3.24 2.32
N VAL A 90 -0.04 -2.00 2.75
CA VAL A 90 -0.97 -1.08 2.10
C VAL A 90 -0.19 -0.02 1.35
N VAL A 91 -0.50 0.15 0.06
CA VAL A 91 -0.07 1.31 -0.72
C VAL A 91 -0.87 2.51 -0.22
N GLY A 92 -0.21 3.30 0.62
CA GLY A 92 -0.77 4.49 1.23
C GLY A 92 -0.58 5.75 0.42
N GLY A 93 -1.02 6.87 1.00
CA GLY A 93 -0.82 8.21 0.48
C GLY A 93 0.25 8.98 1.25
N GLY A 94 0.94 9.88 0.57
CA GLY A 94 1.85 10.84 1.22
C GLY A 94 1.13 12.03 1.87
N GLY A 95 -0.13 12.28 1.52
CA GLY A 95 -0.88 13.45 2.02
C GLY A 95 -1.03 13.50 3.54
N SER A 96 -1.12 12.35 4.21
CA SER A 96 -1.24 12.27 5.68
C SER A 96 0.08 12.35 6.44
N LEU A 97 1.22 12.44 5.73
CA LEU A 97 2.51 12.73 6.36
C LEU A 97 2.54 14.18 6.86
N GLU A 98 3.30 14.41 7.92
CA GLU A 98 3.50 15.72 8.52
C GLU A 98 4.43 16.60 7.70
N ALA A 99 3.94 17.77 7.27
CA ALA A 99 4.74 18.81 6.65
C ALA A 99 5.49 19.67 7.69
N ALA A 100 4.93 19.74 8.91
CA ALA A 100 5.53 20.30 10.11
C ALA A 100 4.97 19.53 11.33
N PRO A 101 5.59 19.60 12.53
CA PRO A 101 5.15 18.84 13.70
C PRO A 101 3.65 19.01 13.99
N GLY A 102 2.89 17.92 13.91
CA GLY A 102 1.45 17.89 14.13
C GLY A 102 0.59 18.49 13.00
N GLN A 103 1.17 18.88 11.88
CA GLN A 103 0.47 19.43 10.71
C GLN A 103 0.66 18.51 9.49
N ARG A 104 -0.41 17.80 9.11
CA ARG A 104 -0.37 16.94 7.92
C ARG A 104 -0.35 17.78 6.65
N PHE A 105 0.29 17.27 5.60
CA PHE A 105 0.40 17.94 4.31
C PHE A 105 -0.99 18.20 3.68
N LEU A 106 -1.94 17.25 3.81
CA LEU A 106 -3.30 17.41 3.27
C LEU A 106 -4.13 18.51 3.94
N ASP A 107 -3.76 18.94 5.14
CA ASP A 107 -4.46 20.01 5.87
C ASP A 107 -3.91 21.41 5.52
N GLY A 108 -2.86 21.46 4.68
CA GLY A 108 -2.24 22.70 4.25
C GLY A 108 -3.10 23.53 3.28
N PRO A 109 -2.99 24.87 3.30
CA PRO A 109 -3.79 25.75 2.44
C PRO A 109 -3.51 25.56 0.94
N ASP A 110 -2.31 25.11 0.60
CA ASP A 110 -1.85 24.92 -0.78
C ASP A 110 -2.04 23.48 -1.30
N PHE A 111 -2.72 22.62 -0.54
CA PHE A 111 -2.96 21.25 -0.98
C PHE A 111 -3.87 21.24 -2.23
N PRO A 112 -3.49 20.54 -3.32
CA PRO A 112 -4.29 20.56 -4.54
C PRO A 112 -5.68 19.93 -4.31
N LYS A 113 -6.74 20.70 -4.55
CA LYS A 113 -8.12 20.33 -4.21
C LYS A 113 -8.58 19.07 -4.95
N GLU A 114 -8.07 18.85 -6.16
CA GLU A 114 -8.35 17.67 -6.97
C GLU A 114 -7.89 16.36 -6.32
N TYR A 115 -6.87 16.40 -5.46
CA TYR A 115 -6.36 15.21 -4.76
C TYR A 115 -6.94 15.05 -3.36
N LEU A 116 -7.70 16.04 -2.85
CA LEU A 116 -8.14 16.06 -1.45
C LEU A 116 -9.04 14.87 -1.10
N GLY A 117 -9.92 14.47 -2.03
CA GLY A 117 -10.79 13.31 -1.84
C GLY A 117 -10.00 12.01 -1.65
N GLU A 118 -9.03 11.75 -2.53
CA GLU A 118 -8.17 10.56 -2.47
C GLU A 118 -7.27 10.57 -1.22
N ALA A 119 -6.62 11.70 -0.93
CA ALA A 119 -5.78 11.86 0.25
C ALA A 119 -6.56 11.67 1.56
N THR A 120 -7.80 12.18 1.63
CA THR A 120 -8.67 12.00 2.79
C THR A 120 -9.08 10.53 2.96
N ALA A 121 -9.43 9.84 1.87
CA ALA A 121 -9.77 8.43 1.91
C ALA A 121 -8.57 7.56 2.37
N GLN A 122 -7.38 7.87 1.89
CA GLN A 122 -6.14 7.20 2.30
C GLN A 122 -5.78 7.49 3.77
N ALA A 123 -5.94 8.73 4.24
CA ALA A 123 -5.74 9.09 5.65
C ALA A 123 -6.71 8.31 6.56
N LYS A 124 -7.99 8.24 6.18
CA LYS A 124 -8.99 7.44 6.91
C LYS A 124 -8.65 5.95 6.94
N ALA A 125 -8.08 5.41 5.85
CA ALA A 125 -7.63 4.03 5.81
C ALA A 125 -6.49 3.76 6.82
N LEU A 126 -5.53 4.69 6.96
CA LEU A 126 -4.50 4.60 8.00
C LEU A 126 -5.09 4.66 9.42
N ASP A 127 -6.06 5.54 9.64
CA ASP A 127 -6.72 5.67 10.95
C ASP A 127 -7.46 4.38 11.33
N LEU A 128 -8.11 3.71 10.37
CA LEU A 128 -8.75 2.41 10.58
C LEU A 128 -7.74 1.32 10.97
N LEU A 129 -6.59 1.25 10.30
CA LEU A 129 -5.52 0.30 10.64
C LEU A 129 -4.99 0.54 12.06
N ARG A 130 -4.81 1.80 12.44
CA ARG A 130 -4.37 2.18 13.78
C ARG A 130 -5.39 1.82 14.86
N ALA A 131 -6.67 2.05 14.60
CA ALA A 131 -7.75 1.81 15.56
C ALA A 131 -8.06 0.31 15.71
N ASP A 132 -8.23 -0.39 14.59
CA ASP A 132 -8.86 -1.71 14.56
C ASP A 132 -7.97 -2.81 13.97
N GLY A 133 -6.82 -2.47 13.41
CA GLY A 133 -5.93 -3.40 12.70
C GLY A 133 -5.07 -4.30 13.59
N ALA A 134 -5.37 -4.42 14.89
CA ALA A 134 -4.52 -5.14 15.84
C ALA A 134 -4.35 -6.65 15.53
N ALA A 135 -5.34 -7.26 14.86
CA ALA A 135 -5.28 -8.65 14.42
C ALA A 135 -4.44 -8.87 13.15
N LEU A 136 -3.97 -7.79 12.51
CA LEU A 136 -3.11 -7.83 11.33
C LEU A 136 -1.70 -7.37 11.66
N ASP A 137 -0.73 -7.91 10.95
CA ASP A 137 0.64 -7.43 10.91
C ASP A 137 0.79 -6.45 9.74
N TRP A 138 0.02 -5.35 9.80
CA TRP A 138 -0.06 -4.40 8.71
C TRP A 138 1.15 -3.47 8.65
N SER A 139 1.53 -3.04 7.45
CA SER A 139 2.49 -1.97 7.22
C SER A 139 1.91 -1.01 6.19
N TYR A 140 1.81 0.27 6.55
CA TYR A 140 1.27 1.29 5.64
C TYR A 140 2.41 2.05 5.01
N GLY A 141 2.63 1.87 3.71
CA GLY A 141 3.69 2.58 2.98
C GLY A 141 3.18 3.93 2.50
N SER A 142 3.76 5.03 2.96
CA SER A 142 3.47 6.36 2.44
C SER A 142 4.59 6.79 1.49
N PRO A 143 4.29 7.05 0.21
CA PRO A 143 5.25 7.72 -0.66
C PRO A 143 5.39 9.21 -0.26
N PRO A 144 6.34 9.95 -0.85
CA PRO A 144 6.39 11.39 -0.72
C PRO A 144 5.08 12.04 -1.19
N PRO A 145 4.63 13.13 -0.56
CA PRO A 145 3.31 13.72 -0.85
C PRO A 145 3.16 14.25 -2.27
N ALA A 146 4.25 14.72 -2.89
CA ALA A 146 4.20 15.37 -4.20
C ALA A 146 4.98 14.64 -5.31
N TYR A 147 5.99 13.82 -4.98
CA TYR A 147 6.97 13.34 -5.96
C TYR A 147 7.16 11.81 -5.93
N LEU A 148 6.05 11.06 -5.99
CA LEU A 148 6.06 9.69 -6.49
C LEU A 148 6.02 9.75 -8.02
N VAL A 149 7.15 9.48 -8.67
CA VAL A 149 7.35 9.76 -10.10
C VAL A 149 7.68 8.49 -10.88
N ASP A 150 7.49 8.56 -12.20
CA ASP A 150 8.03 7.55 -13.10
C ASP A 150 9.56 7.66 -13.19
N GLY A 151 10.20 6.53 -13.49
CA GLY A 151 11.64 6.47 -13.69
C GLY A 151 12.18 5.04 -13.55
N GLU A 152 13.49 4.94 -13.49
CA GLU A 152 14.19 3.67 -13.36
C GLU A 152 14.21 3.19 -11.91
N ARG A 153 14.32 1.86 -11.75
CA ARG A 153 14.62 1.21 -10.47
C ARG A 153 16.10 1.43 -10.15
N THR A 154 16.39 2.19 -9.11
CA THR A 154 17.77 2.42 -8.66
C THR A 154 18.21 1.38 -7.63
N GLY A 155 17.26 0.84 -6.86
CA GLY A 155 17.54 -0.05 -5.72
C GLY A 155 18.23 0.65 -4.54
N VAL A 156 18.32 1.98 -4.55
CA VAL A 156 18.94 2.78 -3.49
C VAL A 156 17.95 3.84 -3.02
N TYR A 157 17.39 3.62 -1.85
CA TYR A 157 16.41 4.50 -1.21
C TYR A 157 16.47 4.30 0.31
N GLN A 158 15.85 5.22 1.03
CA GLN A 158 15.68 5.16 2.47
C GLN A 158 14.24 4.75 2.81
N VAL A 159 14.08 4.11 3.97
CA VAL A 159 12.78 3.77 4.56
C VAL A 159 12.80 4.14 6.03
N LYS A 160 11.74 4.81 6.52
CA LYS A 160 11.67 5.29 7.91
C LYS A 160 10.27 5.12 8.47
N GLY A 161 10.17 4.65 9.71
CA GLY A 161 8.91 4.59 10.46
C GLY A 161 8.40 5.97 10.90
N GLY A 162 7.09 6.08 11.12
CA GLY A 162 6.47 7.28 11.71
C GLY A 162 5.83 8.24 10.71
N ASP A 163 5.47 9.45 11.19
CA ASP A 163 4.58 10.42 10.52
C ASP A 163 5.30 11.42 9.61
N THR A 164 6.62 11.38 9.51
CA THR A 164 7.40 12.36 8.74
C THR A 164 7.88 11.80 7.40
N PRO A 165 7.89 12.60 6.32
CA PRO A 165 8.58 12.23 5.08
C PRO A 165 10.10 12.14 5.30
N ILE A 166 10.77 11.34 4.49
CA ILE A 166 12.24 11.32 4.40
C ILE A 166 12.69 12.64 3.78
N ASP A 167 13.65 13.33 4.38
CA ASP A 167 14.23 14.58 3.86
C ASP A 167 13.20 15.67 3.45
N GLY A 168 12.05 15.68 4.12
CA GLY A 168 11.00 16.68 3.93
C GLY A 168 10.03 16.39 2.76
N ILE A 169 9.01 17.23 2.62
CA ILE A 169 7.93 17.04 1.64
C ILE A 169 8.38 17.07 0.17
N ALA A 170 9.56 17.62 -0.09
CA ALA A 170 10.13 17.77 -1.43
C ALA A 170 10.99 16.56 -1.87
N THR A 171 11.18 15.56 -1.00
CA THR A 171 11.81 14.30 -1.41
C THR A 171 11.00 13.63 -2.52
N ARG A 172 11.63 12.71 -3.24
CA ARG A 172 11.02 11.97 -4.34
C ARG A 172 11.39 10.49 -4.26
N ILE A 173 10.64 9.68 -4.97
CA ILE A 173 10.93 8.25 -5.18
C ILE A 173 10.36 7.82 -6.53
N THR A 174 10.99 6.87 -7.22
CA THR A 174 10.40 6.30 -8.43
C THR A 174 9.40 5.20 -8.08
N VAL A 175 8.40 4.97 -8.93
CA VAL A 175 7.42 3.89 -8.74
C VAL A 175 8.07 2.51 -8.56
N PRO A 176 9.09 2.10 -9.33
CA PRO A 176 9.76 0.82 -9.13
C PRO A 176 10.51 0.71 -7.79
N ASP A 177 11.15 1.78 -7.31
CA ASP A 177 11.83 1.76 -6.01
C ASP A 177 10.83 1.78 -4.86
N TYR A 178 9.72 2.50 -5.00
CA TYR A 178 8.62 2.43 -4.03
C TYR A 178 8.00 1.03 -3.96
N ALA A 179 7.82 0.36 -5.10
CA ALA A 179 7.41 -1.04 -5.16
C ALA A 179 8.43 -1.96 -4.47
N SER A 180 9.73 -1.73 -4.68
CA SER A 180 10.81 -2.44 -4.01
C SER A 180 10.75 -2.29 -2.49
N ALA A 181 10.52 -1.08 -1.99
CA ALA A 181 10.39 -0.83 -0.55
C ALA A 181 9.20 -1.59 0.06
N LEU A 182 8.05 -1.68 -0.63
CA LEU A 182 6.90 -2.46 -0.14
C LEU A 182 7.23 -3.95 -0.03
N ILE A 183 7.96 -4.51 -1.00
CA ILE A 183 8.37 -5.92 -0.96
C ILE A 183 9.46 -6.16 0.10
N ASP A 184 10.44 -5.27 0.25
CA ASP A 184 11.45 -5.34 1.33
C ASP A 184 10.77 -5.43 2.70
N VAL A 185 9.74 -4.61 2.92
CA VAL A 185 9.00 -4.59 4.18
C VAL A 185 8.29 -5.92 4.43
N LEU A 186 7.70 -6.53 3.39
CA LEU A 186 7.12 -7.87 3.50
C LEU A 186 8.18 -8.93 3.83
N GLU A 187 9.29 -8.97 3.09
CA GLU A 187 10.38 -9.94 3.27
C GLU A 187 11.02 -9.84 4.66
N ASN A 188 11.27 -8.63 5.13
CA ASN A 188 11.96 -8.38 6.39
C ASN A 188 11.03 -8.39 7.62
N GLY A 189 9.71 -8.46 7.43
CA GLY A 189 8.75 -8.35 8.53
C GLY A 189 8.85 -7.04 9.31
N SER A 190 9.26 -5.95 8.65
CA SER A 190 9.48 -4.64 9.28
C SER A 190 8.19 -3.80 9.36
N PHE A 191 8.19 -2.74 10.18
CA PHE A 191 7.07 -1.78 10.32
C PHE A 191 5.72 -2.46 10.61
N VAL A 192 5.73 -3.47 11.48
CA VAL A 192 4.50 -4.18 11.88
C VAL A 192 3.63 -3.26 12.73
N ARG A 193 2.38 -3.11 12.29
CA ARG A 193 1.37 -2.19 12.84
C ARG A 193 1.84 -0.74 12.86
N GLU A 194 2.60 -0.37 11.83
CA GLU A 194 3.21 0.94 11.71
C GLU A 194 3.10 1.47 10.27
N ARG A 195 3.04 2.80 10.14
CA ARG A 195 3.32 3.46 8.87
C ARG A 195 4.83 3.62 8.70
N PHE A 196 5.30 3.49 7.48
CA PHE A 196 6.61 3.95 7.06
C PHE A 196 6.53 4.93 5.88
N SER A 197 7.56 5.75 5.70
CA SER A 197 7.78 6.61 4.55
C SER A 197 8.98 6.13 3.73
N VAL A 198 8.99 6.47 2.44
CA VAL A 198 10.04 6.11 1.48
C VAL A 198 10.47 7.36 0.71
N GLY A 199 11.76 7.48 0.43
CA GLY A 199 12.38 8.57 -0.33
C GLY A 199 13.84 8.25 -0.63
N TYR A 200 14.47 9.04 -1.49
CA TYR A 200 15.93 8.96 -1.70
C TYR A 200 16.71 9.56 -0.54
#